data_AF-A0A177TYZ4-F1
#
_entry.id   AF-A0A177TYZ4-F1
#
_cell.length_a   1.000
_cell.length_b   1.000
_cell.length_c   1.000
_cell.angle_alpha   90.00
_cell.angle_beta   90.00
_cell.angle_gamma   90.00
#
_symmetry.space_group_name_H-M   'P 1'
#
loop_
_entity.id
_entity.type
_entity.pdbx_description
1 polymer ?
#
loop_
_entity_poly.entity_id
_entity_poly.type
_entity_poly.pdbx_seq_one_letter_code
_entity_poly.pdbx_strand_id
1 'polypeptide(L)'
;MLFVAAKQPRQHEHQQQQPVQALGTHALQCTFAPSAALVRAARSDASWPQPSRPPSLQHQALQLRADGWKAALKQHRIDLRYPSLVGALQDGLSIGIVPPERTSIATHFNSALESPDVVSAIVPKELTSNRYTGPYSSAAEVEAILGPFQTAPLGLLPKPNGKFRLTQDFSFPRQTTNANQTPSFNSALNIEQCPTTWYTFDNICDTILQLLRTAQAFVRDVTSAFHQIHLHRKQRTVTVVECQRQFYIDQFLAFGLGPACGAIGLVGDAFADVCRASGLGPTEHWVDDNGFFRVLITHLPALNAHRASIRTSVLSEAVRQLGRLYWTDNSENTLAEIFSHTLRTLPHTEDRYNCGLGDIDAIFKDLGWP
;
A
#
# COMPACT_ATOMS: atom_id res chain seq x y z
N MET A 1 13.89 -17.85 -2.37
CA MET A 1 14.16 -17.40 -3.74
C MET A 1 13.16 -16.28 -4.02
N LEU A 2 13.54 -15.01 -3.82
CA LEU A 2 12.68 -13.87 -4.15
C LEU A 2 13.04 -13.42 -5.57
N PHE A 3 12.11 -13.57 -6.51
CA PHE A 3 12.24 -12.99 -7.85
C PHE A 3 11.99 -11.48 -7.77
N VAL A 4 13.03 -10.69 -8.01
CA VAL A 4 12.92 -9.24 -8.22
C VAL A 4 12.69 -9.02 -9.71
N ALA A 5 11.49 -8.58 -10.08
CA ALA A 5 11.18 -8.21 -11.46
C ALA A 5 11.80 -6.84 -11.79
N ALA A 6 12.87 -6.83 -12.60
CA ALA A 6 13.47 -5.61 -13.14
C ALA A 6 13.02 -5.42 -14.60
N LYS A 7 12.45 -4.25 -14.92
CA LYS A 7 12.03 -3.88 -16.29
C LYS A 7 13.16 -3.11 -17.00
N GLN A 8 13.69 -3.73 -18.06
CA GLN A 8 14.42 -3.19 -19.25
C GLN A 8 13.99 -1.80 -19.81
N PRO A 9 14.79 -0.71 -19.76
CA PRO A 9 14.53 0.57 -20.45
C PRO A 9 15.48 0.89 -21.63
N ARG A 10 15.03 1.86 -22.44
CA ARG A 10 15.73 2.51 -23.56
C ARG A 10 16.21 3.92 -23.19
N GLN A 11 17.26 4.38 -23.88
CA GLN A 11 18.10 5.57 -23.66
C GLN A 11 17.66 6.85 -24.41
N HIS A 12 18.39 7.94 -24.10
CA HIS A 12 18.52 9.28 -24.72
C HIS A 12 17.67 10.40 -24.07
N GLU A 13 18.08 11.66 -23.90
CA GLU A 13 19.37 12.37 -23.73
C GLU A 13 19.01 13.83 -23.34
N HIS A 14 19.88 14.49 -22.55
CA HIS A 14 20.10 15.93 -22.33
C HIS A 14 19.06 17.03 -22.65
N GLN A 15 18.79 17.96 -21.71
CA GLN A 15 19.54 19.23 -21.55
C GLN A 15 19.03 20.09 -20.36
N GLN A 16 19.95 20.92 -19.84
CA GLN A 16 19.92 21.74 -18.62
C GLN A 16 19.09 23.03 -18.76
N GLN A 17 18.64 23.60 -17.62
CA GLN A 17 18.96 24.96 -17.17
C GLN A 17 18.33 25.29 -15.79
N GLN A 18 19.12 25.97 -14.95
CA GLN A 18 18.85 26.55 -13.61
C GLN A 18 19.12 28.08 -13.72
N PRO A 19 19.06 28.91 -12.65
CA PRO A 19 18.04 29.12 -11.61
C PRO A 19 17.82 30.64 -11.35
N VAL A 20 16.94 31.05 -10.42
CA VAL A 20 17.05 32.39 -9.76
C VAL A 20 16.65 32.31 -8.28
N GLN A 21 17.50 32.91 -7.44
CA GLN A 21 17.45 33.05 -5.97
C GLN A 21 16.65 34.29 -5.52
N ALA A 22 16.17 34.29 -4.26
CA ALA A 22 16.33 35.36 -3.25
C ALA A 22 15.49 34.99 -1.99
N LEU A 23 16.10 34.72 -0.82
CA LEU A 23 16.54 35.63 0.25
C LEU A 23 15.40 36.32 1.03
N GLY A 24 15.35 36.10 2.35
CA GLY A 24 14.50 36.87 3.26
C GLY A 24 14.33 36.27 4.66
N THR A 25 15.35 36.42 5.50
CA THR A 25 15.36 36.19 6.96
C THR A 25 14.41 37.12 7.72
N HIS A 26 13.85 36.69 8.85
CA HIS A 26 13.97 37.40 10.15
C HIS A 26 13.45 36.55 11.33
N ALA A 27 14.25 36.55 12.39
CA ALA A 27 14.07 35.86 13.65
C ALA A 27 13.29 36.69 14.68
N LEU A 28 13.20 36.14 15.92
CA LEU A 28 12.87 36.71 17.24
C LEU A 28 11.59 36.09 17.82
N GLN A 29 11.47 35.69 19.09
CA GLN A 29 12.40 35.41 20.19
C GLN A 29 11.56 34.76 21.31
N CYS A 30 12.19 33.92 22.12
CA CYS A 30 11.60 33.23 23.27
C CYS A 30 11.16 34.15 24.41
N THR A 31 10.15 33.71 25.17
CA THR A 31 9.96 34.07 26.58
C THR A 31 9.47 32.85 27.37
N PHE A 32 10.16 32.54 28.46
CA PHE A 32 9.88 31.45 29.41
C PHE A 32 9.50 32.01 30.80
N ALA A 33 8.96 31.08 31.62
CA ALA A 33 8.84 31.02 33.08
C ALA A 33 7.43 31.33 33.64
N PRO A 34 7.01 30.75 34.81
CA PRO A 34 7.78 30.00 35.82
C PRO A 34 7.21 28.63 36.26
N SER A 35 8.03 27.94 37.05
CA SER A 35 7.81 26.66 37.74
C SER A 35 6.79 26.76 38.89
N ALA A 36 5.98 25.72 39.08
CA ALA A 36 5.31 25.43 40.34
C ALA A 36 5.12 23.92 40.59
N ALA A 37 5.78 23.46 41.66
CA ALA A 37 5.49 22.39 42.63
C ALA A 37 5.07 20.97 42.19
N LEU A 38 5.85 20.01 42.71
CA LEU A 38 5.60 18.57 42.77
C LEU A 38 4.42 18.21 43.70
N VAL A 39 3.47 17.40 43.19
CA VAL A 39 2.59 16.57 44.01
C VAL A 39 2.68 15.13 43.50
N ARG A 40 3.06 14.20 44.39
CA ARG A 40 3.19 12.77 44.08
C ARG A 40 1.84 12.05 44.26
N ALA A 41 1.37 11.52 43.14
CA ALA A 41 0.66 10.26 42.88
C ALA A 41 -0.57 9.86 43.72
N ALA A 42 -1.71 9.77 43.02
CA ALA A 42 -2.69 8.70 43.18
C ALA A 42 -2.91 8.02 41.82
N ARG A 43 -3.00 6.69 41.79
CA ARG A 43 -3.30 5.90 40.59
C ARG A 43 -4.74 6.17 40.16
N SER A 44 -4.94 6.69 38.96
CA SER A 44 -6.25 6.76 38.30
C SER A 44 -6.13 6.21 36.88
N ASP A 45 -7.00 5.27 36.53
CA ASP A 45 -7.24 4.83 35.16
C ASP A 45 -7.65 6.03 34.30
N ALA A 46 -6.68 6.66 33.65
CA ALA A 46 -6.90 7.80 32.78
C ALA A 46 -7.11 7.30 31.36
N SER A 47 -8.36 7.32 30.92
CA SER A 47 -8.68 7.45 29.50
C SER A 47 -8.00 8.72 28.99
N TRP A 48 -7.11 8.56 28.02
CA TRP A 48 -6.44 9.70 27.41
C TRP A 48 -7.50 10.57 26.72
N PRO A 49 -7.57 11.88 27.00
CA PRO A 49 -8.40 12.77 26.20
C PRO A 49 -7.85 12.73 24.78
N GLN A 50 -8.68 12.27 23.84
CA GLN A 50 -8.43 12.40 22.41
C GLN A 50 -8.45 13.90 22.10
N PRO A 51 -7.33 14.52 21.69
CA PRO A 51 -7.41 15.87 21.16
C PRO A 51 -8.21 15.79 19.85
N SER A 52 -9.35 16.46 19.82
CA SER A 52 -10.12 16.74 18.61
C SER A 52 -9.24 17.53 17.64
N ARG A 53 -8.52 16.80 16.78
CA ARG A 53 -7.59 17.40 15.81
C ARG A 53 -8.39 17.88 14.59
N PRO A 54 -8.18 19.11 14.09
CA PRO A 54 -8.66 19.48 12.75
C PRO A 54 -8.08 18.52 11.71
N PRO A 55 -8.72 18.31 10.53
CA PRO A 55 -8.27 17.34 9.55
C PRO A 55 -6.82 17.63 9.22
N SER A 56 -5.92 16.77 9.69
CA SER A 56 -4.50 17.02 9.54
C SER A 56 -4.10 16.85 8.07
N LEU A 57 -2.96 17.43 7.68
CA LEU A 57 -2.31 17.23 6.37
C LEU A 57 -2.23 15.74 5.92
N GLN A 58 -2.41 14.80 6.85
CA GLN A 58 -2.48 13.35 6.67
C GLN A 58 -3.55 12.90 5.65
N HIS A 59 -4.66 13.63 5.52
CA HIS A 59 -5.71 13.30 4.55
C HIS A 59 -5.49 13.86 3.14
N GLN A 60 -4.49 14.72 2.92
CA GLN A 60 -4.31 15.37 1.62
C GLN A 60 -3.62 14.48 0.58
N ALA A 61 -2.81 13.51 1.02
CA ALA A 61 -2.13 12.57 0.13
C ALA A 61 -2.94 11.28 -0.12
N LEU A 62 -3.81 10.90 0.82
CA LEU A 62 -4.62 9.69 0.72
C LEU A 62 -5.77 9.90 -0.27
N GLN A 63 -5.78 9.15 -1.36
CA GLN A 63 -6.83 9.24 -2.37
C GLN A 63 -8.05 8.37 -2.01
N LEU A 64 -7.81 7.29 -1.25
CA LEU A 64 -8.83 6.33 -0.82
C LEU A 64 -9.90 7.00 0.05
N ARG A 65 -11.17 6.89 -0.37
CA ARG A 65 -12.31 7.55 0.27
C ARG A 65 -12.99 6.65 1.29
N ALA A 66 -12.63 6.79 2.56
CA ALA A 66 -13.17 5.96 3.65
C ALA A 66 -14.72 5.87 3.66
N ASP A 67 -15.42 6.97 3.40
CA ASP A 67 -16.89 6.97 3.32
C ASP A 67 -17.43 6.20 2.10
N GLY A 68 -16.75 6.30 0.96
CA GLY A 68 -17.08 5.54 -0.25
C GLY A 68 -16.90 4.04 -0.03
N TRP A 69 -15.78 3.64 0.57
CA TRP A 69 -15.53 2.27 1.01
C TRP A 69 -16.59 1.77 1.99
N LYS A 70 -16.90 2.55 3.03
CA LYS A 70 -17.93 2.20 4.01
C LYS A 70 -19.31 2.00 3.36
N ALA A 71 -19.69 2.87 2.41
CA ALA A 71 -20.94 2.77 1.69
C ALA A 71 -20.99 1.51 0.81
N ALA A 72 -19.94 1.27 0.00
CA ALA A 72 -19.86 0.14 -0.90
C ALA A 72 -19.86 -1.21 -0.16
N LEU A 73 -19.05 -1.35 0.89
CA LEU A 73 -19.00 -2.57 1.69
C LEU A 73 -20.35 -2.92 2.32
N LYS A 74 -21.06 -1.90 2.84
CA LYS A 74 -22.41 -2.07 3.41
C LYS A 74 -23.46 -2.39 2.36
N GLN A 75 -23.43 -1.69 1.22
CA GLN A 75 -24.35 -1.92 0.11
C GLN A 75 -24.30 -3.38 -0.36
N HIS A 76 -23.11 -3.96 -0.44
CA HIS A 76 -22.90 -5.34 -0.87
C HIS A 76 -22.86 -6.36 0.27
N ARG A 77 -23.03 -5.94 1.53
CA ARG A 77 -23.00 -6.80 2.73
C ARG A 77 -21.71 -7.62 2.88
N ILE A 78 -20.58 -7.02 2.51
CA ILE A 78 -19.24 -7.61 2.62
C ILE A 78 -18.39 -6.91 3.68
N ASP A 79 -18.98 -6.02 4.48
CA ASP A 79 -18.34 -5.31 5.58
C ASP A 79 -17.78 -6.26 6.66
N LEU A 80 -18.47 -7.36 6.94
CA LEU A 80 -17.98 -8.39 7.89
C LEU A 80 -16.75 -9.14 7.38
N ARG A 81 -16.52 -9.18 6.06
CA ARG A 81 -15.33 -9.77 5.46
C ARG A 81 -14.10 -8.86 5.58
N TYR A 82 -14.32 -7.55 5.61
CA TYR A 82 -13.27 -6.52 5.69
C TYR A 82 -13.46 -5.59 6.90
N PRO A 83 -13.53 -6.14 8.14
CA PRO A 83 -13.94 -5.37 9.31
C PRO A 83 -12.96 -4.25 9.68
N SER A 84 -11.68 -4.40 9.31
CA SER A 84 -10.63 -3.43 9.62
C SER A 84 -10.43 -2.36 8.55
N LEU A 85 -10.97 -2.53 7.34
CA LEU A 85 -10.61 -1.69 6.19
C LEU A 85 -10.96 -0.22 6.40
N VAL A 86 -12.20 0.09 6.77
CA VAL A 86 -12.63 1.49 6.96
C VAL A 86 -11.83 2.17 8.08
N GLY A 87 -11.59 1.48 9.19
CA GLY A 87 -10.76 1.99 10.27
C GLY A 87 -9.31 2.22 9.83
N ALA A 88 -8.74 1.31 9.03
CA ALA A 88 -7.39 1.47 8.48
C ALA A 88 -7.27 2.68 7.52
N LEU A 89 -8.32 3.01 6.77
CA LEU A 89 -8.34 4.20 5.93
C LEU A 89 -8.45 5.50 6.73
N GLN A 90 -9.05 5.46 7.91
CA GLN A 90 -9.24 6.63 8.78
C GLN A 90 -8.04 6.88 9.69
N ASP A 91 -7.57 5.83 10.36
CA ASP A 91 -6.55 5.91 11.42
C ASP A 91 -5.15 5.45 10.95
N GLY A 92 -5.08 4.86 9.76
CA GLY A 92 -3.91 4.20 9.20
C GLY A 92 -3.89 2.70 9.47
N LEU A 93 -3.24 1.96 8.58
CA LEU A 93 -3.12 0.51 8.62
C LEU A 93 -2.04 0.05 9.62
N SER A 94 -2.34 -1.01 10.36
CA SER A 94 -1.39 -1.74 11.20
C SER A 94 -0.90 -3.00 10.47
N ILE A 95 0.42 -3.13 10.28
CA ILE A 95 1.04 -4.24 9.55
C ILE A 95 1.93 -5.13 10.45
N GLY A 96 1.74 -5.02 11.77
CA GLY A 96 2.44 -5.87 12.74
C GLY A 96 3.82 -5.36 13.16
N ILE A 97 4.17 -4.11 12.86
CA ILE A 97 5.41 -3.51 13.35
C ILE A 97 5.34 -3.34 14.87
N VAL A 98 6.34 -3.88 15.54
CA VAL A 98 6.62 -3.64 16.95
C VAL A 98 7.65 -2.49 17.02
N PRO A 99 7.34 -1.38 17.71
CA PRO A 99 8.31 -0.31 17.91
C PRO A 99 9.62 -0.82 18.52
N PRO A 100 10.78 -0.37 18.03
CA PRO A 100 12.05 -0.78 18.60
C PRO A 100 12.21 -0.23 20.03
N GLU A 101 13.05 -0.87 20.83
CA GLU A 101 13.33 -0.41 22.20
C GLU A 101 14.28 0.81 22.24
N ARG A 102 15.09 0.99 21.19
CA ARG A 102 16.10 2.04 21.08
C ARG A 102 16.18 2.54 19.65
N THR A 103 16.57 3.81 19.50
CA THR A 103 16.75 4.37 18.16
C THR A 103 18.01 3.85 17.50
N SER A 104 17.89 3.47 16.23
CA SER A 104 18.97 2.94 15.42
C SER A 104 18.98 3.57 14.04
N ILE A 105 20.07 4.26 13.72
CA ILE A 105 20.24 4.96 12.44
C ILE A 105 21.19 4.13 11.57
N ALA A 106 20.70 3.67 10.43
CA ALA A 106 21.45 2.79 9.55
C ALA A 106 22.42 3.58 8.66
N THR A 107 23.65 3.10 8.54
CA THR A 107 24.61 3.60 7.56
C THR A 107 24.14 3.24 6.16
N HIS A 108 23.98 4.25 5.29
CA HIS A 108 23.59 4.03 3.89
C HIS A 108 24.65 3.28 3.09
N PHE A 109 24.23 2.63 2.00
CA PHE A 109 25.15 1.97 1.09
C PHE A 109 25.97 2.99 0.28
N ASN A 110 27.17 2.58 -0.16
CA ASN A 110 28.06 3.42 -0.98
C ASN A 110 27.35 4.02 -2.20
N SER A 111 26.46 3.26 -2.86
CA SER A 111 25.72 3.76 -4.01
C SER A 111 24.85 4.99 -3.70
N ALA A 112 24.34 5.14 -2.47
CA ALA A 112 23.64 6.34 -2.04
C ALA A 112 24.59 7.45 -1.56
N LEU A 113 25.67 7.06 -0.85
CA LEU A 113 26.67 8.01 -0.34
C LEU A 113 27.46 8.72 -1.44
N GLU A 114 27.75 8.02 -2.54
CA GLU A 114 28.47 8.54 -3.71
C GLU A 114 27.59 9.40 -4.62
N SER A 115 26.27 9.47 -4.37
CA SER A 115 25.31 10.22 -5.20
C SER A 115 24.27 10.95 -4.34
N PRO A 116 24.70 11.84 -3.42
CA PRO A 116 23.81 12.51 -2.47
C PRO A 116 22.77 13.42 -3.14
N ASP A 117 23.07 13.96 -4.32
CA ASP A 117 22.14 14.79 -5.10
C ASP A 117 20.91 14.00 -5.56
N VAL A 118 21.11 12.74 -5.93
CA VAL A 118 20.03 11.84 -6.37
C VAL A 118 19.11 11.48 -5.20
N VAL A 119 19.70 11.23 -4.02
CA VAL A 119 18.95 10.91 -2.80
C VAL A 119 18.14 12.13 -2.33
N SER A 120 18.77 13.30 -2.28
CA SER A 120 18.12 14.53 -1.83
C SER A 120 17.01 15.03 -2.75
N ALA A 121 17.07 14.73 -4.06
CA ALA A 121 16.01 15.08 -5.00
C ALA A 121 14.67 14.37 -4.74
N ILE A 122 14.63 13.36 -3.87
CA ILE A 122 13.41 12.63 -3.52
C ILE A 122 12.63 13.35 -2.43
N VAL A 123 13.33 13.89 -1.43
CA VAL A 123 12.71 14.55 -0.28
C VAL A 123 11.72 15.65 -0.69
N PRO A 124 12.05 16.61 -1.58
CA PRO A 124 11.09 17.63 -2.00
C PRO A 124 9.84 17.05 -2.66
N LYS A 125 9.97 15.96 -3.42
CA LYS A 125 8.82 15.31 -4.08
C LYS A 125 7.89 14.66 -3.07
N GLU A 126 8.45 14.00 -2.08
CA GLU A 126 7.69 13.31 -1.03
C GLU A 126 7.03 14.31 -0.07
N LEU A 127 7.70 15.42 0.26
CA LEU A 127 7.14 16.52 1.03
C LEU A 127 6.01 17.23 0.26
N THR A 128 6.24 17.57 -1.01
CA THR A 128 5.22 18.23 -1.86
C THR A 128 3.99 17.35 -2.06
N SER A 129 4.18 16.03 -2.08
CA SER A 129 3.08 15.06 -2.15
C SER A 129 2.42 14.80 -0.79
N ASN A 130 2.80 15.52 0.29
CA ASN A 130 2.33 15.32 1.66
C ASN A 130 2.50 13.89 2.20
N ARG A 131 3.42 13.11 1.64
CA ARG A 131 3.73 11.74 2.12
C ARG A 131 4.69 11.77 3.29
N TYR A 132 5.72 12.62 3.20
CA TYR A 132 6.69 12.81 4.28
C TYR A 132 6.27 13.96 5.18
N THR A 133 6.65 13.86 6.46
CA THR A 133 6.69 15.01 7.37
C THR A 133 8.13 15.31 7.77
N GLY A 134 8.43 16.57 8.04
CA GLY A 134 9.77 17.07 8.33
C GLY A 134 10.06 18.34 7.52
N PRO A 135 11.34 18.72 7.37
CA PRO A 135 12.51 18.07 7.98
C PRO A 135 12.50 18.17 9.51
N TYR A 136 12.96 17.12 10.18
CA TYR A 136 13.32 17.13 11.59
C TYR A 136 14.85 17.22 11.71
N SER A 137 15.33 18.08 12.59
CA SER A 137 16.75 18.43 12.67
C SER A 137 17.56 17.41 13.47
N SER A 138 16.89 16.53 14.22
CA SER A 138 17.56 15.52 15.04
C SER A 138 16.71 14.28 15.25
N ALA A 139 17.37 13.18 15.61
CA ALA A 139 16.70 11.96 16.02
C ALA A 139 15.82 12.18 17.26
N ALA A 140 16.24 13.05 18.19
CA ALA A 140 15.47 13.37 19.40
C ALA A 140 14.11 14.02 19.08
N GLU A 141 14.03 14.84 18.02
CA GLU A 141 12.74 15.39 17.55
C GLU A 141 11.80 14.30 17.04
N VAL A 142 12.34 13.33 16.29
CA VAL A 142 11.55 12.18 15.81
C VAL A 142 11.14 11.28 16.97
N GLU A 143 12.02 11.04 17.94
CA GLU A 143 11.70 10.26 19.15
C GLU A 143 10.59 10.90 19.99
N ALA A 144 10.58 12.23 20.11
CA ALA A 144 9.50 12.95 20.79
C ALA A 144 8.13 12.73 20.10
N ILE A 145 8.14 12.45 18.80
CA ILE A 145 6.94 12.11 18.03
C ILE A 145 6.65 10.62 18.17
N LEU A 146 7.50 9.75 17.64
CA LEU A 146 7.18 8.33 17.44
C LEU A 146 7.58 7.43 18.62
N GLY A 147 8.40 7.91 19.55
CA GLY A 147 9.23 7.06 20.40
C GLY A 147 10.47 6.55 19.66
N PRO A 148 11.19 5.57 20.22
CA PRO A 148 12.35 5.01 19.56
C PRO A 148 12.01 4.48 18.16
N PHE A 149 12.90 4.69 17.21
CA PHE A 149 12.68 4.35 15.80
C PHE A 149 13.92 3.76 15.14
N GLN A 150 13.75 3.07 14.03
CA GLN A 150 14.86 2.54 13.25
C GLN A 150 14.72 2.98 11.80
N THR A 151 15.84 3.31 11.17
CA THR A 151 15.90 3.68 9.75
C THR A 151 16.44 2.51 8.92
N ALA A 152 16.02 2.42 7.65
CA ALA A 152 16.59 1.50 6.68
C ALA A 152 17.77 2.17 5.92
N PRO A 153 18.84 1.44 5.60
CA PRO A 153 19.90 2.01 4.77
C PRO A 153 19.37 2.32 3.37
N LEU A 154 19.71 3.52 2.87
CA LEU A 154 19.42 3.93 1.52
C LEU A 154 20.45 3.35 0.54
N GLY A 155 19.98 3.00 -0.64
CA GLY A 155 20.79 2.59 -1.78
C GLY A 155 20.22 3.12 -3.08
N LEU A 156 21.04 3.17 -4.13
CA LEU A 156 20.61 3.51 -5.48
C LEU A 156 20.80 2.31 -6.41
N LEU A 157 19.76 1.98 -7.16
CA LEU A 157 19.80 1.01 -8.24
C LEU A 157 19.64 1.73 -9.59
N PRO A 158 20.55 1.51 -10.57
CA PRO A 158 20.39 2.10 -11.89
C PRO A 158 19.18 1.48 -12.60
N LYS A 159 18.30 2.34 -13.11
CA LYS A 159 17.34 1.97 -14.14
C LYS A 159 18.05 2.11 -15.49
N PRO A 160 17.85 1.19 -16.45
CA PRO A 160 18.53 1.32 -17.73
C PRO A 160 18.04 2.46 -18.66
N ASN A 161 17.21 3.39 -18.17
CA ASN A 161 16.97 4.71 -18.78
C ASN A 161 17.95 5.77 -18.23
N GLY A 162 18.97 5.36 -17.48
CA GLY A 162 19.96 6.23 -16.86
C GLY A 162 19.52 6.90 -15.55
N LYS A 163 18.25 6.76 -15.13
CA LYS A 163 17.78 7.27 -13.84
C LYS A 163 18.07 6.25 -12.73
N PHE A 164 18.14 6.70 -11.48
CA PHE A 164 18.25 5.79 -10.34
C PHE A 164 16.89 5.53 -9.69
N ARG A 165 16.76 4.35 -9.06
CA ARG A 165 15.71 4.01 -8.11
C ARG A 165 16.33 4.03 -6.72
N LEU A 166 15.80 4.89 -5.85
CA LEU A 166 16.12 4.80 -4.43
C LEU A 166 15.49 3.53 -3.85
N THR A 167 16.27 2.83 -3.06
CA THR A 167 15.85 1.65 -2.31
C THR A 167 16.09 1.87 -0.84
N GLN A 168 15.11 1.52 -0.02
CA GLN A 168 15.26 1.32 1.41
C GLN A 168 15.39 -0.18 1.65
N ASP A 169 16.52 -0.66 2.17
CA ASP A 169 16.70 -2.09 2.41
C ASP A 169 16.16 -2.48 3.79
N PHE A 170 14.86 -2.81 3.84
CA PHE A 170 14.19 -3.26 5.05
C PHE A 170 14.62 -4.67 5.52
N SER A 171 15.46 -5.35 4.74
CA SER A 171 16.03 -6.65 5.07
C SER A 171 17.46 -6.54 5.59
N PHE A 172 17.98 -5.33 5.75
CA PHE A 172 19.29 -5.10 6.34
C PHE A 172 19.21 -4.94 7.88
N PRO A 173 20.13 -5.55 8.64
CA PRO A 173 21.13 -6.53 8.20
C PRO A 173 20.47 -7.88 7.88
N ARG A 174 20.96 -8.58 6.85
CA ARG A 174 20.42 -9.90 6.44
C ARG A 174 20.63 -10.98 7.50
N GLN A 175 21.69 -10.84 8.28
CA GLN A 175 22.04 -11.69 9.40
C GLN A 175 22.58 -10.79 10.51
N THR A 176 22.13 -11.03 11.73
CA THR A 176 22.71 -10.38 12.91
C THR A 176 24.00 -11.10 13.27
N THR A 177 25.12 -10.39 13.24
CA THR A 177 26.45 -10.97 13.50
C THR A 177 26.89 -10.82 14.96
N ASN A 178 26.18 -10.03 15.74
CA ASN A 178 26.35 -9.90 17.18
C ASN A 178 25.03 -9.59 17.87
N ALA A 179 24.93 -9.90 19.18
CA ALA A 179 23.70 -9.77 19.97
C ALA A 179 23.24 -8.31 20.17
N ASN A 180 24.11 -7.33 19.92
CA ASN A 180 23.81 -5.91 20.09
C ASN A 180 23.34 -5.24 18.79
N GLN A 181 23.37 -5.96 17.66
CA GLN A 181 22.95 -5.43 16.38
C GLN A 181 21.43 -5.45 16.27
N THR A 182 20.83 -4.32 15.94
CA THR A 182 19.39 -4.25 15.66
C THR A 182 19.05 -5.17 14.47
N PRO A 183 18.08 -6.09 14.60
CA PRO A 183 17.67 -6.94 13.50
C PRO A 183 17.00 -6.13 12.38
N SER A 184 16.91 -6.72 11.19
CA SER A 184 16.17 -6.10 10.09
C SER A 184 14.66 -6.09 10.38
N PHE A 185 13.96 -5.11 9.85
CA PHE A 185 12.51 -5.00 10.03
C PHE A 185 11.78 -6.24 9.53
N ASN A 186 12.15 -6.72 8.35
CA ASN A 186 11.51 -7.87 7.74
C ASN A 186 11.72 -9.18 8.52
N SER A 187 12.76 -9.28 9.34
CA SER A 187 12.98 -10.46 10.18
C SER A 187 11.96 -10.60 11.32
N ALA A 188 11.31 -9.50 11.72
CA ALA A 188 10.31 -9.47 12.78
C ALA A 188 8.86 -9.51 12.25
N LEU A 189 8.66 -9.25 10.96
CA LEU A 189 7.32 -9.18 10.37
C LEU A 189 6.86 -10.55 9.86
N ASN A 190 5.59 -10.86 10.10
CA ASN A 190 4.97 -12.08 9.63
C ASN A 190 4.02 -11.79 8.46
N ILE A 191 4.39 -12.24 7.26
CA ILE A 191 3.59 -12.05 6.04
C ILE A 191 2.22 -12.73 6.10
N GLU A 192 2.07 -13.80 6.90
CA GLU A 192 0.80 -14.51 7.05
C GLU A 192 -0.27 -13.68 7.79
N GLN A 193 0.13 -12.59 8.45
CA GLN A 193 -0.79 -11.67 9.12
C GLN A 193 -1.46 -10.69 8.14
N CYS A 194 -0.96 -10.58 6.90
CA CYS A 194 -1.54 -9.76 5.84
C CYS A 194 -1.81 -10.62 4.60
N PRO A 195 -2.72 -11.62 4.67
CA PRO A 195 -3.00 -12.48 3.53
C PRO A 195 -3.83 -11.73 2.48
N THR A 196 -3.67 -12.09 1.20
CA THR A 196 -4.46 -11.50 0.11
C THR A 196 -4.65 -12.45 -1.07
N THR A 197 -5.74 -12.25 -1.80
CA THR A 197 -6.17 -13.05 -2.95
C THR A 197 -5.55 -12.63 -4.28
N TRP A 198 -4.27 -12.23 -4.31
CA TRP A 198 -3.64 -11.90 -5.60
C TRP A 198 -3.71 -13.10 -6.55
N TYR A 199 -3.99 -12.79 -7.81
CA TYR A 199 -4.06 -13.78 -8.88
C TYR A 199 -2.66 -14.29 -9.19
N THR A 200 -2.51 -15.55 -9.61
CA THR A 200 -1.26 -16.03 -10.21
C THR A 200 -1.29 -15.87 -11.72
N PHE A 201 -0.14 -16.02 -12.38
CA PHE A 201 -0.09 -16.18 -13.84
C PHE A 201 -1.04 -17.28 -14.31
N ASP A 202 -1.02 -18.43 -13.64
CA ASP A 202 -1.89 -19.56 -13.98
C ASP A 202 -3.37 -19.19 -13.81
N ASN A 203 -3.74 -18.47 -12.75
CA ASN A 203 -5.14 -18.02 -12.59
C ASN A 203 -5.58 -17.09 -13.71
N ILE A 204 -4.72 -16.19 -14.16
CA ILE A 204 -5.01 -15.29 -15.28
C ILE A 204 -5.19 -16.10 -16.56
N CYS A 205 -4.31 -17.06 -16.82
CA CYS A 205 -4.43 -17.95 -17.97
C CYS A 205 -5.74 -18.76 -17.91
N ASP A 206 -6.09 -19.32 -16.77
CA ASP A 206 -7.31 -20.09 -16.59
C ASP A 206 -8.56 -19.23 -16.85
N THR A 207 -8.61 -18.00 -16.33
CA THR A 207 -9.70 -17.06 -16.63
C THR A 207 -9.82 -16.83 -18.13
N ILE A 208 -8.70 -16.53 -18.81
CA ILE A 208 -8.70 -16.26 -20.26
C ILE A 208 -9.18 -17.47 -21.05
N LEU A 209 -8.73 -18.67 -20.69
CA LEU A 209 -9.08 -19.91 -21.39
C LEU A 209 -10.56 -20.29 -21.22
N GLN A 210 -11.21 -19.85 -20.14
CA GLN A 210 -12.65 -20.04 -19.91
C GLN A 210 -13.52 -19.04 -20.70
N LEU A 211 -12.92 -17.98 -21.25
CA LEU A 211 -13.64 -16.96 -21.99
C LEU A 211 -13.69 -17.27 -23.49
N LEU A 212 -14.75 -16.82 -24.15
CA LEU A 212 -14.86 -16.91 -25.62
C LEU A 212 -13.87 -15.95 -26.29
N ARG A 213 -13.45 -16.29 -27.51
CA ARG A 213 -12.50 -15.48 -28.32
C ARG A 213 -12.95 -14.04 -28.60
N THR A 214 -14.23 -13.75 -28.38
CA THR A 214 -14.81 -12.40 -28.52
C THR A 214 -14.68 -11.55 -27.25
N ALA A 215 -14.24 -12.14 -26.13
CA ALA A 215 -14.03 -11.41 -24.88
C ALA A 215 -12.96 -10.33 -25.05
N GLN A 216 -13.09 -9.28 -24.27
CA GLN A 216 -12.14 -8.17 -24.20
C GLN A 216 -11.74 -7.96 -22.74
N ALA A 217 -10.64 -7.25 -22.53
CA ALA A 217 -10.17 -6.92 -21.19
C ALA A 217 -9.73 -5.46 -21.12
N PHE A 218 -9.97 -4.86 -19.96
CA PHE A 218 -9.33 -3.62 -19.53
C PHE A 218 -8.34 -3.94 -18.43
N VAL A 219 -7.24 -3.20 -18.39
CA VAL A 219 -6.27 -3.25 -17.29
C VAL A 219 -6.05 -1.83 -16.80
N ARG A 220 -6.14 -1.64 -15.48
CA ARG A 220 -5.85 -0.36 -14.82
C ARG A 220 -4.79 -0.57 -13.75
N ASP A 221 -3.72 0.21 -13.86
CA ASP A 221 -2.63 0.30 -12.89
C ASP A 221 -2.97 1.30 -11.79
N VAL A 222 -2.71 0.94 -10.54
CA VAL A 222 -2.86 1.84 -9.39
C VAL A 222 -1.62 2.69 -9.23
N THR A 223 -1.79 4.01 -9.39
CA THR A 223 -0.67 4.93 -9.31
C THR A 223 -0.02 4.88 -7.93
N SER A 224 1.28 4.56 -7.87
CA SER A 224 2.06 4.52 -6.61
C SER A 224 1.40 3.69 -5.51
N ALA A 225 0.85 2.54 -5.87
CA ALA A 225 0.16 1.56 -5.03
C ALA A 225 0.51 1.55 -3.53
N PHE A 226 1.77 1.31 -3.14
CA PHE A 226 2.16 1.28 -1.72
C PHE A 226 1.94 2.62 -1.01
N HIS A 227 2.18 3.73 -1.71
CA HIS A 227 1.94 5.08 -1.20
C HIS A 227 0.44 5.45 -1.14
N GLN A 228 -0.47 4.55 -1.50
CA GLN A 228 -1.90 4.71 -1.23
C GLN A 228 -2.30 4.20 0.15
N ILE A 229 -1.42 3.45 0.82
CA ILE A 229 -1.73 2.84 2.11
C ILE A 229 -1.10 3.66 3.23
N HIS A 230 -1.92 4.46 3.92
CA HIS A 230 -1.47 5.21 5.08
C HIS A 230 -1.18 4.27 6.24
N LEU A 231 -0.04 4.40 6.91
CA LEU A 231 0.29 3.58 8.07
C LEU A 231 -0.21 4.23 9.35
N HIS A 232 -0.70 3.41 10.27
CA HIS A 232 -1.03 3.86 11.62
C HIS A 232 0.21 4.47 12.28
N ARG A 233 0.06 5.53 13.08
CA ARG A 233 1.19 6.28 13.67
C ARG A 233 2.23 5.40 14.36
N LYS A 234 1.78 4.38 15.11
CA LYS A 234 2.67 3.44 15.82
C LYS A 234 3.52 2.55 14.91
N GLN A 235 3.15 2.42 13.64
CA GLN A 235 3.87 1.62 12.64
C GLN A 235 4.95 2.44 11.92
N ARG A 236 4.94 3.78 12.07
CA ARG A 236 5.88 4.67 11.35
C ARG A 236 7.29 4.69 11.94
N THR A 237 7.51 3.95 13.02
CA THR A 237 8.82 3.83 13.71
C THR A 237 9.88 3.14 12.85
N VAL A 238 9.51 2.55 11.71
CA VAL A 238 10.43 1.88 10.77
C VAL A 238 10.49 2.56 9.42
N THR A 239 9.62 3.53 9.16
CA THR A 239 9.53 4.25 7.89
C THR A 239 10.18 5.64 7.98
N VAL A 240 10.99 5.86 9.03
CA VAL A 240 11.80 7.06 9.16
C VAL A 240 12.96 6.99 8.18
N VAL A 241 13.11 8.04 7.39
CA VAL A 241 14.18 8.20 6.42
C VAL A 241 15.15 9.26 6.94
N GLU A 242 16.41 8.89 7.06
CA GLU A 242 17.50 9.85 7.25
C GLU A 242 18.04 10.25 5.88
N CYS A 243 18.23 11.55 5.65
CA CYS A 243 18.81 12.07 4.44
C CYS A 243 19.56 13.37 4.76
N GLN A 244 20.84 13.44 4.42
CA GLN A 244 21.70 14.62 4.62
C GLN A 244 21.68 15.14 6.06
N ARG A 245 21.69 14.23 7.05
CA ARG A 245 21.62 14.51 8.49
C ARG A 245 20.30 15.11 8.97
N GLN A 246 19.26 15.07 8.15
CA GLN A 246 17.90 15.41 8.51
C GLN A 246 17.03 14.15 8.50
N PHE A 247 15.93 14.19 9.25
CA PHE A 247 15.01 13.07 9.34
C PHE A 247 13.65 13.44 8.77
N TYR A 248 13.02 12.44 8.16
CA TYR A 248 11.70 12.53 7.57
C TYR A 248 10.89 11.31 8.00
N ILE A 249 9.63 11.51 8.36
CA ILE A 249 8.73 10.40 8.67
C ILE A 249 7.89 10.16 7.43
N ASP A 250 8.10 9.03 6.75
CA ASP A 250 7.18 8.53 5.74
C ASP A 250 5.92 8.01 6.44
N GLN A 251 4.77 8.56 6.07
CA GLN A 251 3.50 8.22 6.68
C GLN A 251 2.79 7.05 5.99
N PHE A 252 3.32 6.59 4.86
CA PHE A 252 2.71 5.57 4.02
C PHE A 252 3.50 4.27 4.05
N LEU A 253 2.90 3.23 3.51
CA LEU A 253 3.51 1.92 3.37
C LEU A 253 4.69 2.01 2.40
N ALA A 254 5.86 1.57 2.86
CA ALA A 254 7.07 1.58 2.05
C ALA A 254 7.21 0.29 1.23
N PHE A 255 7.65 0.43 -0.02
CA PHE A 255 8.05 -0.69 -0.85
C PHE A 255 9.27 -1.41 -0.24
N GLY A 256 9.21 -2.73 -0.14
CA GLY A 256 10.29 -3.57 0.41
C GLY A 256 10.05 -4.08 1.83
N LEU A 257 9.03 -3.57 2.53
CA LEU A 257 8.52 -4.20 3.74
C LEU A 257 7.88 -5.55 3.40
N GLY A 258 8.16 -6.58 4.20
CA GLY A 258 7.70 -7.96 3.97
C GLY A 258 6.19 -8.08 3.73
N PRO A 259 5.32 -7.55 4.61
CA PRO A 259 3.87 -7.65 4.43
C PRO A 259 3.30 -6.60 3.47
N ALA A 260 4.11 -5.79 2.77
CA ALA A 260 3.61 -4.67 1.98
C ALA A 260 2.62 -5.07 0.88
N CYS A 261 2.90 -6.15 0.14
CA CYS A 261 1.99 -6.66 -0.89
C CYS A 261 0.66 -7.15 -0.29
N GLY A 262 0.73 -7.78 0.88
CA GLY A 262 -0.45 -8.19 1.63
C GLY A 262 -1.28 -7.02 2.17
N ALA A 263 -0.59 -6.00 2.67
CA ALA A 263 -1.18 -4.80 3.23
C ALA A 263 -1.98 -3.99 2.19
N ILE A 264 -1.44 -3.81 0.98
CA ILE A 264 -2.23 -3.24 -0.12
C ILE A 264 -3.31 -4.22 -0.62
N GLY A 265 -3.00 -5.52 -0.59
CA GLY A 265 -3.92 -6.59 -0.93
C GLY A 265 -5.20 -6.61 -0.11
N LEU A 266 -5.20 -6.11 1.14
CA LEU A 266 -6.43 -5.88 1.90
C LEU A 266 -7.42 -5.00 1.12
N VAL A 267 -6.92 -3.93 0.49
CA VAL A 267 -7.75 -3.01 -0.27
C VAL A 267 -8.03 -3.55 -1.67
N GLY A 268 -7.05 -4.19 -2.31
CA GLY A 268 -7.23 -4.86 -3.61
C GLY A 268 -8.27 -5.98 -3.58
N ASP A 269 -8.25 -6.83 -2.54
CA ASP A 269 -9.23 -7.88 -2.32
C ASP A 269 -10.64 -7.29 -2.16
N ALA A 270 -10.77 -6.28 -1.30
CA ALA A 270 -12.04 -5.62 -1.07
C ALA A 270 -12.55 -4.91 -2.33
N PHE A 271 -11.65 -4.29 -3.10
CA PHE A 271 -11.96 -3.69 -4.39
C PHE A 271 -12.53 -4.72 -5.37
N ALA A 272 -11.84 -5.86 -5.53
CA ALA A 272 -12.27 -6.94 -6.40
C ALA A 272 -13.64 -7.51 -5.97
N ASP A 273 -13.87 -7.67 -4.66
CA ASP A 273 -15.15 -8.15 -4.15
C ASP A 273 -16.29 -7.13 -4.32
N VAL A 274 -16.04 -5.83 -4.20
CA VAL A 274 -17.01 -4.78 -4.57
C VAL A 274 -17.35 -4.85 -6.05
N CYS A 275 -16.35 -5.03 -6.92
CA CYS A 275 -16.57 -5.17 -8.36
C CYS A 275 -17.46 -6.38 -8.67
N ARG A 276 -17.09 -7.56 -8.16
CA ARG A 276 -17.87 -8.80 -8.34
C ARG A 276 -19.29 -8.67 -7.80
N ALA A 277 -19.45 -8.07 -6.62
CA ALA A 277 -20.77 -7.86 -6.01
C ALA A 277 -21.63 -6.84 -6.76
N SER A 278 -21.01 -5.92 -7.50
CA SER A 278 -21.68 -5.02 -8.44
C SER A 278 -22.08 -5.70 -9.75
N GLY A 279 -21.64 -6.95 -9.97
CA GLY A 279 -21.86 -7.70 -11.21
C GLY A 279 -20.81 -7.46 -12.28
N LEU A 280 -19.73 -6.74 -11.95
CA LEU A 280 -18.58 -6.54 -12.83
C LEU A 280 -17.66 -7.77 -12.75
N GLY A 281 -17.23 -8.28 -13.90
CA GLY A 281 -16.22 -9.31 -13.99
C GLY A 281 -16.38 -10.26 -15.18
N PRO A 282 -15.51 -11.29 -15.31
CA PRO A 282 -14.46 -11.67 -14.35
C PRO A 282 -13.44 -10.56 -14.04
N THR A 283 -12.99 -10.46 -12.79
CA THR A 283 -12.03 -9.44 -12.34
C THR A 283 -10.81 -10.09 -11.72
N GLU A 284 -9.66 -9.48 -11.91
CA GLU A 284 -8.37 -9.96 -11.42
C GLU A 284 -7.61 -8.81 -10.78
N HIS A 285 -6.85 -9.10 -9.74
CA HIS A 285 -5.89 -8.13 -9.22
C HIS A 285 -4.56 -8.81 -8.91
N TRP A 286 -3.48 -8.14 -9.31
CA TRP A 286 -2.11 -8.48 -8.99
C TRP A 286 -1.45 -7.21 -8.47
N VAL A 287 -1.35 -7.06 -7.15
CA VAL A 287 -0.74 -5.88 -6.50
C VAL A 287 -1.37 -4.57 -7.00
N ASP A 288 -0.75 -3.89 -7.96
CA ASP A 288 -1.16 -2.64 -8.57
C ASP A 288 -1.97 -2.80 -9.87
N ASP A 289 -1.87 -3.95 -10.54
CA ASP A 289 -2.61 -4.26 -11.76
C ASP A 289 -4.03 -4.77 -11.45
N ASN A 290 -5.05 -4.12 -12.02
CA ASN A 290 -6.45 -4.53 -11.91
C ASN A 290 -7.01 -4.87 -13.30
N GLY A 291 -7.35 -6.13 -13.53
CA GLY A 291 -7.92 -6.65 -14.76
C GLY A 291 -9.45 -6.76 -14.71
N PHE A 292 -10.11 -6.38 -15.80
CA PHE A 292 -11.56 -6.46 -15.95
C PHE A 292 -11.89 -7.09 -17.31
N PHE A 293 -12.46 -8.29 -17.29
CA PHE A 293 -12.91 -8.96 -18.50
C PHE A 293 -14.37 -8.60 -18.79
N ARG A 294 -14.65 -8.43 -20.08
CA ARG A 294 -16.01 -8.23 -20.59
C ARG A 294 -16.31 -9.22 -21.72
N VAL A 295 -17.55 -9.66 -21.77
CA VAL A 295 -18.08 -10.57 -22.79
C VAL A 295 -19.30 -9.96 -23.47
N LEU A 296 -19.62 -10.42 -24.67
CA LEU A 296 -20.88 -10.05 -25.31
C LEU A 296 -22.06 -10.43 -24.40
N ILE A 297 -23.06 -9.57 -24.31
CA ILE A 297 -24.25 -9.78 -23.47
C ILE A 297 -24.93 -11.13 -23.78
N THR A 298 -24.91 -11.55 -25.05
CA THR A 298 -25.43 -12.85 -25.51
C THR A 298 -24.70 -14.06 -24.91
N HIS A 299 -23.44 -13.89 -24.50
CA HIS A 299 -22.63 -14.96 -23.90
C HIS A 299 -22.67 -14.96 -22.37
N LEU A 300 -23.18 -13.88 -21.75
CA LEU A 300 -23.22 -13.72 -20.30
C LEU A 300 -23.97 -14.86 -19.57
N PRO A 301 -25.11 -15.38 -20.06
CA PRO A 301 -25.80 -16.50 -19.41
C PRO A 301 -24.95 -17.77 -19.35
N ALA A 302 -24.26 -18.10 -20.45
CA ALA A 302 -23.41 -19.30 -20.53
C ALA A 302 -22.19 -19.17 -19.59
N LEU A 303 -21.55 -18.00 -19.55
CA LEU A 303 -20.45 -17.74 -18.63
C LEU A 303 -20.90 -17.85 -17.16
N ASN A 304 -22.06 -17.30 -16.82
CA ASN A 304 -22.61 -17.40 -15.46
C ASN A 304 -22.93 -18.85 -15.08
N ALA A 305 -23.48 -19.65 -16.01
CA ALA A 305 -23.71 -21.07 -15.78
C ALA A 305 -22.40 -21.84 -15.55
N HIS A 306 -21.35 -21.53 -16.32
CA HIS A 306 -20.03 -22.13 -16.13
C HIS A 306 -19.41 -21.77 -14.78
N ARG A 307 -19.41 -20.47 -14.41
CA ARG A 307 -18.94 -20.00 -13.09
C ARG A 307 -19.70 -20.64 -11.94
N ALA A 308 -21.03 -20.79 -12.08
CA ALA A 308 -21.84 -21.49 -11.09
C ALA A 308 -21.47 -22.98 -10.98
N SER A 309 -21.11 -23.64 -12.08
CA SER A 309 -20.59 -25.01 -12.06
C SER A 309 -19.27 -25.10 -11.29
N ILE A 310 -18.32 -24.20 -11.55
CA ILE A 310 -17.04 -24.16 -10.82
C ILE A 310 -17.29 -23.95 -9.33
N ARG A 311 -18.20 -23.04 -8.96
CA ARG A 311 -18.57 -22.81 -7.56
C ARG A 311 -18.95 -24.09 -6.81
N THR A 312 -19.59 -25.07 -7.47
CA THR A 312 -19.99 -26.32 -6.82
C THR A 312 -18.83 -27.24 -6.46
N SER A 313 -17.66 -27.07 -7.09
CA SER A 313 -16.45 -27.83 -6.78
C SER A 313 -15.50 -27.12 -5.82
N VAL A 314 -15.76 -25.85 -5.48
CA VAL A 314 -14.90 -25.07 -4.58
C VAL A 314 -15.03 -25.56 -3.15
N LEU A 315 -13.90 -25.89 -2.52
CA LEU A 315 -13.84 -26.22 -1.11
C LEU A 315 -14.03 -24.97 -0.25
N SER A 316 -14.79 -25.09 0.84
CA SER A 316 -15.23 -23.95 1.64
C SER A 316 -14.10 -23.25 2.41
N GLU A 317 -13.04 -23.98 2.72
CA GLU A 317 -11.92 -23.46 3.52
C GLU A 317 -10.90 -22.75 2.62
N ALA A 318 -10.55 -21.52 2.98
CA ALA A 318 -9.50 -20.79 2.30
C ALA A 318 -8.13 -21.23 2.84
N VAL A 319 -7.19 -21.49 1.94
CA VAL A 319 -5.80 -21.81 2.27
C VAL A 319 -5.00 -20.51 2.41
N ARG A 320 -4.16 -20.45 3.44
CA ARG A 320 -3.22 -19.36 3.69
C ARG A 320 -1.80 -19.89 3.60
N GLN A 321 -1.02 -19.35 2.68
CA GLN A 321 0.35 -19.80 2.48
C GLN A 321 1.19 -18.70 1.84
N LEU A 322 2.32 -18.39 2.46
CA LEU A 322 3.29 -17.39 2.02
C LEU A 322 2.65 -16.01 1.77
N GLY A 323 1.71 -15.62 2.65
CA GLY A 323 0.97 -14.36 2.53
C GLY A 323 -0.12 -14.36 1.45
N ARG A 324 -0.35 -15.48 0.76
CA ARG A 324 -1.45 -15.63 -0.20
C ARG A 324 -2.66 -16.28 0.45
N LEU A 325 -3.85 -15.77 0.11
CA LEU A 325 -5.14 -16.37 0.39
C LEU A 325 -5.72 -16.96 -0.90
N TYR A 326 -6.09 -18.23 -0.91
CA TYR A 326 -6.69 -18.86 -2.08
C TYR A 326 -7.65 -19.99 -1.68
N TRP A 327 -8.38 -20.53 -2.64
CA TRP A 327 -9.24 -21.71 -2.48
C TRP A 327 -8.75 -22.83 -3.38
N THR A 328 -9.20 -24.05 -3.10
CA THR A 328 -8.98 -25.19 -3.99
C THR A 328 -10.31 -25.79 -4.41
N ASP A 329 -10.32 -26.44 -5.57
CA ASP A 329 -11.46 -27.27 -5.98
C ASP A 329 -11.21 -28.76 -5.70
N ASN A 330 -12.21 -29.60 -6.00
CA ASN A 330 -12.13 -31.05 -5.89
C ASN A 330 -11.01 -31.70 -6.73
N SER A 331 -10.38 -30.96 -7.64
CA SER A 331 -9.25 -31.40 -8.48
C SER A 331 -7.92 -30.77 -8.04
N GLU A 332 -7.89 -30.15 -6.86
CA GLU A 332 -6.72 -29.47 -6.28
C GLU A 332 -6.23 -28.26 -7.10
N ASN A 333 -7.06 -27.74 -8.03
CA ASN A 333 -6.73 -26.51 -8.73
C ASN A 333 -6.83 -25.32 -7.78
N THR A 334 -5.87 -24.40 -7.88
CA THR A 334 -5.85 -23.20 -7.04
C THR A 334 -6.70 -22.09 -7.64
N LEU A 335 -7.62 -21.53 -6.85
CA LEU A 335 -8.58 -20.51 -7.24
C LEU A 335 -8.37 -19.21 -6.45
N ALA A 336 -8.44 -18.07 -7.12
CA ALA A 336 -8.34 -16.75 -6.51
C ALA A 336 -9.71 -16.14 -6.10
N GLU A 337 -10.82 -16.82 -6.41
CA GLU A 337 -12.16 -16.46 -5.96
C GLU A 337 -13.04 -17.70 -5.75
N ILE A 338 -14.18 -17.51 -5.09
CA ILE A 338 -15.19 -18.56 -4.84
C ILE A 338 -16.42 -18.46 -5.77
N PHE A 339 -16.37 -17.60 -6.78
CA PHE A 339 -17.43 -17.44 -7.79
C PHE A 339 -18.82 -17.16 -7.19
N SER A 340 -18.87 -16.42 -6.07
CA SER A 340 -20.09 -16.21 -5.29
C SER A 340 -21.12 -15.28 -5.95
N HIS A 341 -20.70 -14.48 -6.92
CA HIS A 341 -21.51 -13.46 -7.58
C HIS A 341 -21.76 -13.76 -9.06
N THR A 342 -22.99 -13.53 -9.48
CA THR A 342 -23.42 -13.57 -10.89
C THR A 342 -23.04 -12.26 -11.57
N LEU A 343 -22.43 -12.36 -12.75
CA LEU A 343 -22.08 -11.23 -13.60
C LEU A 343 -23.33 -10.63 -14.24
N ARG A 344 -23.34 -9.32 -14.45
CA ARG A 344 -24.51 -8.57 -14.92
C ARG A 344 -24.19 -7.76 -16.17
N THR A 345 -25.25 -7.36 -16.87
CA THR A 345 -25.20 -6.25 -17.83
C THR A 345 -25.26 -4.96 -17.03
N LEU A 346 -24.22 -4.14 -17.12
CA LEU A 346 -24.07 -2.91 -16.33
C LEU A 346 -24.61 -1.67 -17.07
N PRO A 347 -24.87 -0.55 -16.37
CA PRO A 347 -25.52 0.61 -16.98
C PRO A 347 -24.72 1.28 -18.10
N HIS A 348 -23.39 1.24 -18.05
CA HIS A 348 -22.52 1.92 -19.02
C HIS A 348 -21.91 0.93 -20.04
N THR A 349 -22.68 -0.08 -20.45
CA THR A 349 -22.27 -1.02 -21.50
C THR A 349 -21.92 -0.34 -22.82
N GLU A 350 -20.95 -0.90 -23.55
CA GLU A 350 -20.48 -0.43 -24.85
C GLU A 350 -20.39 -1.62 -25.82
N ASP A 351 -20.60 -1.39 -27.12
CA ASP A 351 -20.37 -2.38 -28.19
C ASP A 351 -21.06 -3.76 -28.00
N ARG A 352 -22.17 -3.78 -27.26
CA ARG A 352 -22.92 -5.00 -26.85
C ARG A 352 -22.20 -5.90 -25.84
N TYR A 353 -21.14 -5.41 -25.20
CA TYR A 353 -20.49 -6.09 -24.08
C TYR A 353 -21.23 -5.81 -22.76
N ASN A 354 -21.07 -6.69 -21.77
CA ASN A 354 -21.79 -6.61 -20.50
C ASN A 354 -21.35 -5.47 -19.58
N CYS A 355 -20.24 -4.80 -19.85
CA CYS A 355 -19.78 -3.59 -19.15
C CYS A 355 -18.92 -2.70 -20.06
N GLY A 356 -18.75 -1.44 -19.66
CA GLY A 356 -17.87 -0.46 -20.31
C GLY A 356 -16.92 0.22 -19.33
N LEU A 357 -16.11 1.15 -19.84
CA LEU A 357 -15.17 1.90 -19.01
C LEU A 357 -15.90 2.77 -17.97
N GLY A 358 -17.06 3.31 -18.30
CA GLY A 358 -17.87 4.10 -17.38
C GLY A 358 -18.29 3.35 -16.11
N ASP A 359 -18.53 2.03 -16.20
CA ASP A 359 -18.86 1.21 -15.04
C ASP A 359 -17.66 1.03 -14.10
N ILE A 360 -16.47 0.84 -14.68
CA ILE A 360 -15.20 0.72 -13.95
C ILE A 360 -14.86 2.06 -13.30
N ASP A 361 -14.93 3.15 -14.06
CA ASP A 361 -14.64 4.50 -13.58
C ASP A 361 -15.53 4.93 -12.42
N ALA A 362 -16.81 4.55 -12.43
CA ALA A 362 -17.72 4.83 -11.34
C ALA A 362 -17.23 4.22 -10.02
N ILE A 363 -16.84 2.94 -10.02
CA ILE A 363 -16.35 2.24 -8.82
C ILE A 363 -15.03 2.87 -8.34
N PHE A 364 -14.07 3.10 -9.24
CA PHE A 364 -12.79 3.73 -8.89
C PHE A 364 -13.00 5.11 -8.25
N LYS A 365 -13.86 5.94 -8.86
CA LYS A 365 -14.17 7.29 -8.37
C LYS A 365 -14.84 7.29 -7.00
N ASP A 366 -15.77 6.38 -6.78
CA ASP A 366 -16.50 6.29 -5.51
C ASP A 366 -15.57 5.87 -4.37
N LEU A 367 -14.66 4.94 -4.65
CA LEU A 367 -13.70 4.42 -3.68
C LEU A 367 -12.43 5.27 -3.55
N GLY A 368 -12.18 6.17 -4.50
CA GLY A 368 -10.92 6.93 -4.60
C GLY A 368 -9.71 6.03 -4.85
N TRP A 369 -9.93 4.89 -5.53
CA TRP A 369 -8.87 3.98 -5.98
C TRP A 369 -8.20 4.66 -7.19
N PRO A 370 -6.91 5.05 -7.13
CA PRO A 370 -6.30 5.93 -8.13
C PRO A 370 -5.73 5.23 -9.37
#